data_AF-A0A443R1V3-F1
#
_entry.id   AF-A0A443R1V3-F1
#
_cell.length_a   1.000
_cell.length_b   1.000
_cell.length_c   1.000
_cell.angle_alpha   90.00
_cell.angle_beta   90.00
_cell.angle_gamma   90.00
#
_symmetry.space_group_name_H-M   'P 1'
#
loop_
_entity.id
_entity.type
_entity.pdbx_description
1 polymer ?
#
loop_
_entity_poly.entity_id
_entity_poly.type
_entity_poly.pdbx_seq_one_letter_code
_entity_poly.pdbx_strand_id
1 'polypeptide(L)'
;MSFLLRRVTLFGLSQSKQKISLCINREFCQRAYVERSINQVTLLGRAGMDPQLRGSNNTVSVFTLATNTTFKQHDQAFKQKTQWHKIAVFKPHLQELINNYLKK
;
A
#
# COMPACT_ATOMS: atom_id res chain seq x y z
N MET A 1 26.77 19.94 25.66
CA MET A 1 26.52 18.80 26.57
C MET A 1 25.32 18.02 26.05
N SER A 2 25.57 16.75 25.72
CA SER A 2 24.64 15.61 25.66
C SER A 2 23.45 15.64 24.68
N PHE A 3 23.70 15.07 23.49
CA PHE A 3 22.72 14.39 22.64
C PHE A 3 22.25 13.09 23.30
N LEU A 4 20.96 12.78 23.28
CA LEU A 4 20.39 11.54 23.82
C LEU A 4 19.86 10.64 22.69
N LEU A 5 20.70 9.73 22.21
CA LEU A 5 20.26 8.55 21.45
C LEU A 5 19.78 7.48 22.44
N ARG A 6 18.54 7.00 22.30
CA ARG A 6 18.10 5.74 22.94
C ARG A 6 18.16 4.60 21.93
N ARG A 7 19.27 3.86 21.96
CA ARG A 7 19.48 2.53 21.40
C ARG A 7 19.12 1.53 22.50
N VAL A 8 18.15 0.64 22.27
CA VAL A 8 17.81 -0.46 23.18
C VAL A 8 18.17 -1.77 22.49
N THR A 9 19.03 -2.55 23.14
CA THR A 9 19.53 -3.87 22.73
C THR A 9 18.68 -5.01 23.29
N LEU A 10 18.57 -6.05 22.45
CA LEU A 10 18.02 -7.41 22.56
C LEU A 10 18.13 -8.16 23.91
N PHE A 11 17.15 -9.05 24.17
CA PHE A 11 17.25 -10.40 24.76
C PHE A 11 15.90 -11.12 24.46
N GLY A 12 15.75 -12.41 24.17
CA GLY A 12 16.62 -13.58 24.19
C GLY A 12 15.94 -14.79 23.51
N LEU A 13 16.73 -15.82 23.25
CA LEU A 13 16.42 -17.07 22.57
C LEU A 13 15.43 -17.98 23.34
N SER A 14 14.59 -18.71 22.62
CA SER A 14 14.18 -20.07 23.02
C SER A 14 13.88 -20.91 21.77
N GLN A 15 14.79 -21.84 21.47
CA GLN A 15 14.59 -22.88 20.47
C GLN A 15 13.92 -24.09 21.12
N SER A 16 12.77 -24.52 20.60
CA SER A 16 12.28 -25.89 20.82
C SER A 16 12.25 -26.64 19.49
N LYS A 17 13.18 -27.57 19.33
CA LYS A 17 13.25 -28.54 18.25
C LYS A 17 12.05 -29.49 18.33
N GLN A 18 11.30 -29.65 17.25
CA GLN A 18 10.64 -30.92 16.97
C GLN A 18 11.07 -31.45 15.61
N LYS A 19 11.62 -32.65 15.68
CA LYS A 19 12.26 -33.46 14.66
C LYS A 19 11.17 -34.34 14.06
N ILE A 20 10.73 -34.04 12.84
CA ILE A 20 9.95 -34.98 12.02
C ILE A 20 10.89 -35.47 10.92
N SER A 21 11.08 -36.78 10.89
CA SER A 21 12.06 -37.46 10.07
C SER A 21 11.39 -38.21 8.93
N LEU A 22 12.05 -38.21 7.76
CA LEU A 22 11.85 -39.07 6.57
C LEU A 22 10.56 -38.81 5.75
N CYS A 23 10.53 -38.81 4.42
CA CYS A 23 11.55 -38.94 3.37
C CYS A 23 10.92 -38.70 1.97
N ILE A 24 11.73 -38.20 1.03
CA ILE A 24 11.71 -38.44 -0.44
C ILE A 24 10.56 -37.83 -1.28
N ASN A 25 10.72 -36.59 -1.77
CA ASN A 25 10.82 -36.24 -3.19
C ASN A 25 10.83 -34.70 -3.41
N ARG A 26 11.48 -34.31 -4.50
CA ARG A 26 12.22 -33.06 -4.78
C ARG A 26 11.46 -31.72 -4.73
N GLU A 27 12.21 -30.73 -4.21
CA GLU A 27 12.29 -29.31 -4.61
C GLU A 27 11.12 -28.36 -4.29
N PHE A 28 11.07 -27.88 -3.05
CA PHE A 28 11.27 -26.48 -2.59
C PHE A 28 10.62 -26.29 -1.21
N CYS A 29 11.38 -26.53 -0.13
CA CYS A 29 10.89 -26.32 1.24
C CYS A 29 11.60 -25.09 1.87
N GLN A 30 10.79 -24.04 2.06
CA GLN A 30 10.85 -22.97 3.06
C GLN A 30 11.98 -21.92 3.01
N ARG A 31 11.59 -20.67 2.70
CA ARG A 31 12.14 -19.49 3.39
C ARG A 31 11.04 -18.47 3.70
N ALA A 32 10.89 -18.21 5.01
CA ALA A 32 10.06 -17.23 5.70
C ALA A 32 8.53 -17.47 5.66
N TYR A 33 7.99 -17.92 6.80
CA TYR A 33 6.65 -17.49 7.22
C TYR A 33 6.74 -15.99 7.51
N VAL A 34 6.72 -15.18 6.45
CA VAL A 34 6.33 -13.77 6.57
C VAL A 34 4.86 -13.85 6.93
N GLU A 35 4.44 -13.28 8.06
CA GLU A 35 3.02 -13.01 8.27
C GLU A 35 2.53 -12.27 7.02
N ARG A 36 1.72 -12.93 6.19
CA ARG A 36 1.28 -12.39 4.90
C ARG A 36 0.21 -11.35 5.19
N SER A 37 0.61 -10.15 5.57
CA SER A 37 -0.31 -9.02 5.71
C SER A 37 -0.77 -8.55 4.33
N ILE A 38 -2.07 -8.34 4.15
CA ILE A 38 -2.65 -7.81 2.91
C ILE A 38 -2.89 -6.32 3.09
N ASN A 39 -2.31 -5.51 2.21
CA ASN A 39 -2.65 -4.09 2.06
C ASN A 39 -3.23 -3.87 0.67
N GLN A 40 -4.56 -3.89 0.57
CA GLN A 40 -5.29 -3.71 -0.68
C GLN A 40 -6.34 -2.62 -0.49
N VAL A 41 -6.36 -1.66 -1.42
CA VAL A 41 -7.35 -0.59 -1.46
C VAL A 41 -7.96 -0.53 -2.86
N THR A 42 -9.29 -0.55 -2.94
CA THR A 42 -10.04 -0.38 -4.19
C THR A 42 -10.86 0.91 -4.09
N LEU A 43 -10.58 1.87 -4.96
CA LEU A 43 -11.26 3.17 -4.99
C LEU A 43 -11.98 3.34 -6.32
N LEU A 44 -13.18 3.92 -6.27
CA LEU A 44 -13.94 4.33 -7.45
C LEU A 44 -14.36 5.78 -7.29
N GLY A 45 -14.07 6.60 -8.29
CA GLY A 45 -14.30 8.03 -8.20
C GLY A 45 -13.91 8.77 -9.47
N ARG A 46 -13.84 10.09 -9.36
CA ARG A 46 -13.53 10.97 -10.49
C ARG A 46 -12.12 11.55 -10.37
N ALA A 47 -11.42 11.71 -11.48
CA ALA A 47 -10.14 12.38 -11.50
C ALA A 47 -10.29 13.88 -11.22
N GLY A 48 -9.46 14.38 -10.31
CA GLY A 48 -9.42 15.79 -9.90
C GLY A 48 -8.44 16.65 -10.68
N MET A 49 -7.49 16.05 -11.38
CA MET A 49 -6.54 16.72 -12.25
C MET A 49 -6.01 15.72 -13.29
N ASP A 50 -5.48 16.24 -14.39
CA ASP A 50 -4.68 15.45 -15.33
C ASP A 50 -3.45 14.85 -14.63
N PRO A 51 -3.01 13.66 -15.06
CA PRO A 51 -1.88 12.98 -14.44
C PRO A 51 -0.59 13.74 -14.71
N GLN A 52 0.21 13.94 -13.66
CA GLN A 52 1.50 14.62 -13.75
C GLN A 52 2.64 13.61 -13.54
N LEU A 53 3.55 13.53 -14.51
CA LEU A 53 4.80 12.81 -14.36
C LEU A 53 5.76 13.63 -13.50
N ARG A 54 6.29 13.00 -12.44
CA ARG A 54 7.27 13.59 -11.52
C ARG A 54 8.50 12.69 -11.42
N GLY A 55 9.69 13.29 -11.41
CA GLY A 55 10.96 12.59 -11.17
C GLY A 55 11.82 12.41 -12.43
N SER A 56 13.15 12.45 -12.24
CA SER A 56 14.15 12.28 -13.32
C SER A 56 14.61 10.84 -13.48
N ASN A 57 14.75 10.09 -12.38
CA ASN A 57 15.38 8.76 -12.39
C ASN A 57 14.36 7.63 -12.15
N ASN A 58 13.27 7.95 -11.45
CA ASN A 58 12.19 7.02 -11.15
C ASN A 58 10.88 7.78 -11.35
N THR A 59 10.44 7.83 -12.61
CA THR A 59 9.25 8.60 -13.00
C THR A 59 8.03 8.02 -12.30
N VAL A 60 7.27 8.88 -11.63
CA VAL A 60 6.02 8.53 -10.94
C VAL A 60 4.92 9.39 -11.52
N SER A 61 3.84 8.75 -11.98
CA SER A 61 2.63 9.47 -12.39
C SER A 61 1.75 9.71 -11.17
N VAL A 62 1.37 10.96 -10.93
CA VAL A 62 0.60 11.39 -9.76
C VAL A 62 -0.67 12.09 -10.21
N PHE A 63 -1.81 11.70 -9.64
CA PHE A 63 -3.09 12.36 -9.84
C PHE A 63 -3.94 12.29 -8.57
N THR A 64 -5.01 13.10 -8.52
CA THR A 64 -5.96 13.12 -7.41
C THR A 64 -7.28 12.47 -7.82
N LEU A 65 -7.93 11.76 -6.91
CA LEU A 65 -9.22 11.11 -7.14
C LEU A 65 -10.23 11.51 -6.04
N ALA A 66 -11.41 11.96 -6.46
CA ALA A 66 -12.52 12.28 -5.58
C ALA A 66 -13.44 11.07 -5.40
N THR A 67 -13.63 10.64 -4.16
CA THR A 67 -14.66 9.66 -3.76
C THR A 67 -15.74 10.35 -2.93
N ASN A 68 -17.00 10.03 -3.20
CA ASN A 68 -18.13 10.53 -2.42
C ASN A 68 -18.72 9.41 -1.58
N THR A 69 -18.96 9.69 -0.30
CA THR A 69 -19.66 8.79 0.62
C THR A 69 -20.89 9.49 1.15
N THR A 70 -22.04 8.82 1.08
CA THR A 70 -23.30 9.33 1.62
C THR A 70 -23.61 8.58 2.90
N PHE A 71 -23.85 9.31 3.99
CA PHE A 71 -24.17 8.74 5.29
C PHE A 71 -25.42 9.40 5.87
N LYS A 72 -26.19 8.62 6.63
CA LYS A 72 -27.35 9.12 7.37
C LYS A 72 -26.87 9.74 8.67
N GLN A 73 -27.21 11.01 8.91
CA GLN A 73 -27.01 11.64 10.21
C GLN A 73 -28.20 11.36 11.13
N HIS A 74 -27.97 11.42 12.44
CA HIS A 74 -28.98 11.24 13.48
C HIS A 74 -30.25 12.09 13.28
N ASP A 75 -30.12 13.26 12.67
CA ASP A 75 -31.22 14.20 12.39
C ASP A 75 -32.06 13.82 11.15
N GLN A 76 -32.05 12.54 10.75
CA GLN A 76 -32.71 11.98 9.55
C GLN A 76 -32.28 12.59 8.19
N ALA A 77 -31.35 13.54 8.18
CA ALA A 77 -30.79 14.11 6.97
C ALA A 77 -29.67 13.23 6.38
N PHE A 78 -29.69 13.06 5.06
CA PHE A 78 -28.57 12.48 4.33
C PHE A 78 -27.49 13.55 4.14
N LYS A 79 -26.25 13.23 4.54
CA LYS A 79 -25.09 14.08 4.29
C LYS A 79 -24.13 13.39 3.35
N GLN A 80 -23.53 14.19 2.47
CA GLN A 80 -22.50 13.75 1.53
C GLN A 80 -21.13 14.24 2.02
N LYS A 81 -20.17 13.34 2.12
CA LYS A 81 -18.76 13.66 2.40
C LYS A 81 -17.90 13.27 1.21
N THR A 82 -17.21 14.25 0.66
CA THR A 82 -16.20 14.05 -0.38
C THR A 82 -14.84 13.86 0.27
N GLN A 83 -14.11 12.85 -0.20
CA GLN A 83 -12.71 12.61 0.15
C GLN A 83 -11.85 12.71 -1.10
N TRP A 84 -10.70 13.37 -0.95
CA TRP A 84 -9.71 13.52 -2.02
C TRP A 84 -8.52 12.63 -1.70
N HIS A 85 -8.21 11.72 -2.62
CA HIS A 85 -7.10 10.78 -2.51
C HIS A 85 -6.01 11.17 -3.49
N LYS A 86 -4.76 11.17 -3.05
CA LYS A 86 -3.60 11.38 -3.94
C LYS A 86 -3.01 10.02 -4.29
N ILE A 87 -3.05 9.67 -5.57
CA ILE A 87 -2.61 8.37 -6.08
C ILE A 87 -1.27 8.56 -6.79
N ALA A 88 -0.31 7.70 -6.47
CA ALA A 88 1.01 7.66 -7.09
C ALA A 88 1.21 6.29 -7.75
N VAL A 89 1.53 6.29 -9.04
CA VAL A 89 1.69 5.09 -9.85
C VAL A 89 3.14 4.92 -10.24
N PHE A 90 3.72 3.81 -9.78
CA PHE A 90 5.13 3.50 -9.96
C PHE A 90 5.41 2.58 -11.15
N LYS A 91 4.44 1.75 -11.58
CA LYS A 91 4.66 0.80 -12.68
C LYS A 91 4.64 1.51 -14.03
N PRO A 92 5.70 1.40 -14.87
CA PRO A 92 5.86 2.20 -16.08
C PRO A 92 4.71 1.96 -17.08
N HIS A 93 4.32 0.71 -17.30
CA HIS A 93 3.22 0.36 -18.20
C HIS A 93 1.89 1.04 -17.80
N LEU A 94 1.59 1.11 -16.50
CA LEU A 94 0.38 1.78 -16.03
C LEU A 94 0.47 3.30 -16.17
N GLN A 95 1.67 3.87 -16.05
CA GLN A 95 1.87 5.31 -16.23
C GLN A 95 1.54 5.73 -17.67
N GLU A 96 1.98 4.97 -18.67
CA GLU A 96 1.66 5.21 -20.08
C GLU A 96 0.15 5.18 -20.33
N LEU A 97 -0.54 4.15 -19.83
CA LEU A 97 -1.99 4.04 -19.93
C LEU A 97 -2.70 5.24 -19.29
N ILE A 98 -2.28 5.63 -18.09
CA ILE A 98 -2.88 6.75 -17.39
C ILE A 98 -2.67 8.05 -18.18
N ASN A 99 -1.48 8.31 -18.70
CA ASN A 99 -1.21 9.54 -19.46
C ASN A 99 -2.00 9.61 -20.78
N ASN A 100 -2.24 8.47 -21.41
CA ASN A 100 -2.97 8.38 -22.68
C ASN A 100 -4.49 8.52 -22.46
N TYR A 101 -5.03 7.85 -21.45
CA TYR A 101 -6.49 7.71 -21.27
C TYR A 101 -7.09 8.62 -20.19
N LEU A 102 -6.34 8.98 -19.15
CA LEU A 102 -6.87 9.79 -18.06
C LEU A 102 -6.76 11.28 -18.43
N LYS A 103 -7.92 11.89 -18.62
CA LYS A 103 -8.11 13.33 -18.87
C LYS A 103 -9.17 13.87 -17.91
N LYS A 104 -9.01 15.11 -17.46
CA LYS A 104 -10.05 15.85 -16.74
C LYS A 104 -10.79 16.82 -17.64
#